data_AF-A0A8H2Y511-F1
#
_entry.id   AF-A0A8H2Y511-F1
#
_cell.length_a   1.000
_cell.length_b   1.000
_cell.length_c   1.000
_cell.angle_alpha   90.00
_cell.angle_beta   90.00
_cell.angle_gamma   90.00
#
_symmetry.space_group_name_H-M   'P 1'
#
loop_
_entity.id
_entity.type
_entity.pdbx_description
1 polymer ?
#
loop_
_entity_poly.entity_id
_entity_poly.type
_entity_poly.pdbx_seq_one_letter_code
_entity_poly.pdbx_strand_id
1 'polypeptide(L)'
;MTVETQPLLSNGHSHSRELSFVQKVKEVIVAEGEPGWIESSRFIIFGSWFNIILVFIPLALVAEKLEWDAGLRFAFSFIGIIPLAKLLGEATEQLSMRLGQTLGGLLNASFGNAVEIIVGIAALTQGELRIVQTSMLGSVLSNLLLVLGMSFMAGGFCFHEQNFQVTAAQTGASLMTLACITLVIPAAYHSSQQHPSRPPVPNAISALMETDAPGGNDLSHEGLLLISRGTAVVLLIVYVSYLFFQLKTHADLFTAPENEDEEPEEPKMSVISGTAWLLGITVITSFTADVLVGSIEETAEKYHIPKGFIGLILLPLVANAAEHVTSVWMAMKGKLELTIGISVGSSIQIAAFVVPLLVIISWIIGKELTLYFADFETVSLFVSVILVNLLIMDGKSNYMEGLMCCALYIVIAIASKLIMAHYLTRGKKIVAIGRNYLEHIKELGNTVPPEPFFFLKPTTSYLTGRKFEVPKGVLVHHEVELGVVIGKTGRDISEAQADSYVAGYTLSIDMTARNMQDAINGEFKQNGNTKDMMNRIPRLIQHVSSIMTLEEGDLILTGTPHGVGPVQVGDKITAGIAIPGKPDLLASLDLEAVARDGGYTFKE
;
A
#
# COMPACT_ATOMS: atom_id res chain seq x y z
N MET A 1 -9.32 -28.26 -77.79
CA MET A 1 -8.97 -27.21 -76.82
C MET A 1 -10.20 -26.37 -76.61
N THR A 2 -10.85 -26.51 -75.46
CA THR A 2 -12.04 -25.75 -75.03
C THR A 2 -11.93 -25.68 -73.52
N VAL A 3 -11.86 -24.47 -72.98
CA VAL A 3 -11.71 -24.23 -71.53
C VAL A 3 -13.10 -24.12 -70.93
N GLU A 4 -13.42 -24.97 -69.96
CA GLU A 4 -14.65 -24.82 -69.18
C GLU A 4 -14.48 -23.69 -68.17
N THR A 5 -15.23 -22.62 -68.35
CA THR A 5 -15.29 -21.48 -67.43
C THR A 5 -16.21 -21.82 -66.26
N GLN A 6 -15.69 -21.72 -65.03
CA GLN A 6 -16.52 -21.79 -63.82
C GLN A 6 -17.63 -20.72 -63.86
N PRO A 7 -18.83 -21.00 -63.34
CA PRO A 7 -19.91 -20.02 -63.27
C PRO A 7 -19.52 -18.88 -62.31
N LEU A 8 -19.70 -17.64 -62.77
CA LEU A 8 -19.44 -16.43 -61.99
C LEU A 8 -20.33 -16.38 -60.74
N LEU A 9 -19.74 -16.05 -59.59
CA LEU A 9 -20.46 -15.68 -58.38
C LEU A 9 -21.41 -14.51 -58.68
N SER A 10 -22.67 -14.63 -58.26
CA SER A 10 -23.64 -13.55 -58.41
C SER A 10 -23.28 -12.38 -57.50
N ASN A 11 -23.04 -11.19 -58.08
CA ASN A 11 -22.86 -9.95 -57.34
C ASN A 11 -24.16 -9.56 -56.61
N GLY A 12 -24.35 -10.12 -55.42
CA GLY A 12 -25.43 -9.78 -54.52
C GLY A 12 -25.21 -8.40 -53.92
N HIS A 13 -25.75 -7.36 -54.55
CA HIS A 13 -25.94 -6.05 -53.92
C HIS A 13 -27.03 -6.15 -52.82
N SER A 14 -26.72 -6.88 -51.74
CA SER A 14 -27.48 -6.74 -50.50
C SER A 14 -27.21 -5.35 -49.94
N HIS A 15 -28.22 -4.48 -49.95
CA HIS A 15 -28.18 -3.26 -49.15
C HIS A 15 -28.05 -3.65 -47.68
N SER A 16 -26.83 -3.51 -47.13
CA SER A 16 -26.58 -3.56 -45.71
C SER A 16 -27.31 -2.40 -45.05
N ARG A 17 -28.56 -2.64 -44.63
CA ARG A 17 -29.27 -1.74 -43.71
C ARG A 17 -28.44 -1.66 -42.44
N GLU A 18 -27.87 -0.49 -42.18
CA GLU A 18 -27.29 -0.20 -40.87
C GLU A 18 -28.43 -0.23 -39.85
N LEU A 19 -28.56 -1.37 -39.17
CA LEU A 19 -29.50 -1.55 -38.06
C LEU A 19 -29.23 -0.47 -37.02
N SER A 20 -30.28 0.24 -36.61
CA SER A 20 -30.19 1.23 -35.54
C SER A 20 -29.59 0.58 -34.29
N PHE A 21 -28.85 1.34 -33.48
CA PHE A 21 -28.30 0.86 -32.20
C PHE A 21 -29.36 0.13 -31.36
N VAL A 22 -30.59 0.66 -31.31
CA VAL A 22 -31.73 0.07 -30.60
C VAL A 22 -32.18 -1.27 -31.21
N GLN A 23 -32.04 -1.46 -32.53
CA GLN A 23 -32.37 -2.72 -33.19
C GLN A 23 -31.28 -3.77 -32.96
N LYS A 24 -29.99 -3.40 -33.08
CA LYS A 24 -28.86 -4.28 -32.74
C LYS A 24 -28.95 -4.77 -31.30
N VAL A 25 -29.21 -3.86 -30.35
CA VAL A 25 -29.45 -4.20 -28.94
C VAL A 25 -30.66 -5.13 -28.79
N LYS A 26 -31.75 -4.94 -29.55
CA LYS A 26 -32.93 -5.80 -29.45
C LYS A 26 -32.73 -7.21 -30.02
N GLU A 27 -31.94 -7.35 -31.08
CA GLU A 27 -31.57 -8.67 -31.65
C GLU A 27 -30.59 -9.41 -30.70
N VAL A 28 -29.63 -8.71 -30.10
CA VAL A 28 -28.71 -9.24 -29.06
C VAL A 28 -29.42 -9.64 -27.75
N ILE A 29 -30.64 -9.16 -27.51
CA ILE A 29 -31.46 -9.48 -26.32
C ILE A 29 -32.47 -10.61 -26.57
N VAL A 30 -32.74 -10.98 -27.83
CA VAL A 30 -33.78 -11.95 -28.21
C VAL A 30 -33.31 -12.86 -29.35
N ALA A 31 -32.12 -13.45 -29.21
CA ALA A 31 -31.64 -14.48 -30.13
C ALA A 31 -32.41 -15.79 -29.92
N GLU A 32 -32.90 -16.41 -30.99
CA GLU A 32 -33.54 -17.73 -30.90
C GLU A 32 -32.46 -18.79 -30.58
N GLY A 33 -32.63 -19.50 -29.45
CA GLY A 33 -31.65 -20.48 -28.96
C GLY A 33 -30.86 -20.06 -27.72
N GLU A 34 -31.14 -18.92 -27.08
CA GLU A 34 -30.43 -18.57 -25.84
C GLU A 34 -30.69 -19.55 -24.67
N PRO A 35 -29.66 -19.88 -23.86
CA PRO A 35 -29.82 -20.73 -22.67
C PRO A 35 -30.70 -20.02 -21.63
N GLY A 36 -31.68 -20.75 -21.11
CA GLY A 36 -32.70 -20.20 -20.23
C GLY A 36 -32.14 -19.69 -18.90
N TRP A 37 -32.93 -18.89 -18.18
CA TRP A 37 -32.56 -18.39 -16.85
C TRP A 37 -32.11 -19.49 -15.88
N ILE A 38 -32.77 -20.66 -15.95
CA ILE A 38 -32.46 -21.83 -15.11
C ILE A 38 -31.09 -22.43 -15.49
N GLU A 39 -30.76 -22.47 -16.77
CA GLU A 39 -29.50 -23.02 -17.28
C GLU A 39 -28.33 -22.07 -17.01
N SER A 40 -28.53 -20.78 -17.30
CA SER A 40 -27.59 -19.70 -16.98
C SER A 40 -27.29 -19.64 -15.46
N SER A 41 -28.31 -19.79 -14.61
CA SER A 41 -28.14 -19.82 -13.15
C SER A 41 -27.51 -21.13 -12.66
N ARG A 42 -27.82 -22.27 -13.29
CA ARG A 42 -27.17 -23.56 -12.99
C ARG A 42 -25.68 -23.50 -13.37
N PHE A 43 -25.33 -22.85 -14.48
CA PHE A 43 -23.96 -22.62 -14.89
C PHE A 43 -23.20 -21.79 -13.85
N ILE A 44 -23.68 -20.60 -13.48
CA ILE A 44 -22.99 -19.76 -12.48
C ILE A 44 -22.91 -20.44 -11.10
N ILE A 45 -23.96 -21.10 -10.61
CA ILE A 45 -23.98 -21.66 -9.24
C ILE A 45 -23.24 -23.00 -9.15
N PHE A 46 -23.32 -23.87 -10.17
CA PHE A 46 -22.81 -25.25 -10.10
C PHE A 46 -21.74 -25.60 -11.15
N GLY A 47 -21.37 -24.67 -12.04
CA GLY A 47 -20.35 -24.87 -13.07
C GLY A 47 -18.91 -24.97 -12.55
N SER A 48 -18.65 -24.65 -11.29
CA SER A 48 -17.32 -24.77 -10.68
C SER A 48 -17.36 -25.30 -9.25
N TRP A 49 -16.45 -26.23 -8.94
CA TRP A 49 -16.23 -26.73 -7.58
C TRP A 49 -15.77 -25.61 -6.61
N PHE A 50 -15.17 -24.55 -7.15
CA PHE A 50 -14.73 -23.36 -6.43
C PHE A 50 -15.88 -22.66 -5.69
N ASN A 51 -17.11 -22.82 -6.18
CA ASN A 51 -18.32 -22.23 -5.60
C ASN A 51 -18.68 -22.80 -4.22
N ILE A 52 -18.06 -23.91 -3.80
CA ILE A 52 -18.16 -24.41 -2.41
C ILE A 52 -17.67 -23.34 -1.41
N ILE A 53 -16.70 -22.51 -1.82
CA ILE A 53 -16.11 -21.44 -1.01
C ILE A 53 -17.12 -20.30 -0.73
N LEU A 54 -18.21 -20.19 -1.50
CA LEU A 54 -19.27 -19.18 -1.26
C LEU A 54 -19.92 -19.31 0.14
N VAL A 55 -19.78 -20.44 0.83
CA VAL A 55 -20.20 -20.62 2.23
C VAL A 55 -19.54 -19.62 3.19
N PHE A 56 -18.37 -19.08 2.85
CA PHE A 56 -17.69 -18.08 3.68
C PHE A 56 -18.38 -16.70 3.67
N ILE A 57 -19.21 -16.39 2.67
CA ILE A 57 -19.98 -15.13 2.60
C ILE A 57 -21.02 -15.02 3.72
N PRO A 58 -21.97 -15.97 3.89
CA PRO A 58 -22.89 -15.92 5.03
C PRO A 58 -22.16 -16.12 6.37
N LEU A 59 -21.02 -16.81 6.42
CA LEU A 59 -20.20 -16.89 7.63
C LEU A 59 -19.59 -15.52 8.00
N ALA A 60 -19.11 -14.73 7.04
CA ALA A 60 -18.63 -13.38 7.26
C ALA A 60 -19.75 -12.45 7.79
N LEU A 61 -20.92 -12.47 7.14
CA LEU A 61 -22.08 -11.67 7.55
C LEU A 61 -22.64 -12.08 8.93
N VAL A 62 -22.56 -13.37 9.29
CA VAL A 62 -22.92 -13.86 10.62
C VAL A 62 -21.85 -13.49 11.66
N ALA A 63 -20.56 -13.57 11.31
CA ALA A 63 -19.46 -13.20 12.19
C ALA A 63 -19.48 -11.70 12.53
N GLU A 64 -19.77 -10.83 11.55
CA GLU A 64 -20.01 -9.40 11.78
C GLU A 64 -21.22 -9.18 12.71
N LYS A 65 -22.39 -9.76 12.35
CA LYS A 65 -23.64 -9.55 13.08
C LYS A 65 -23.65 -10.13 14.51
N LEU A 66 -22.73 -11.04 14.82
CA LEU A 66 -22.55 -11.62 16.15
C LEU A 66 -21.29 -11.11 16.86
N GLU A 67 -20.64 -10.06 16.34
CA GLU A 67 -19.44 -9.42 16.91
C GLU A 67 -18.32 -10.44 17.22
N TRP A 68 -18.08 -11.36 16.28
CA TRP A 68 -17.00 -12.33 16.38
C TRP A 68 -15.63 -11.66 16.23
N ASP A 69 -14.58 -12.39 16.62
CA ASP A 69 -13.19 -11.95 16.52
C ASP A 69 -12.84 -11.37 15.13
N ALA A 70 -12.19 -10.19 15.09
CA ALA A 70 -11.83 -9.54 13.84
C ALA A 70 -10.99 -10.41 12.90
N GLY A 71 -10.10 -11.27 13.41
CA GLY A 71 -9.34 -12.21 12.58
C GLY A 71 -10.24 -13.23 11.87
N LEU A 72 -11.37 -13.62 12.49
CA LEU A 72 -12.39 -14.46 11.84
C LEU A 72 -13.24 -13.66 10.85
N ARG A 73 -13.67 -12.44 11.22
CA ARG A 73 -14.44 -11.54 10.33
C ARG A 73 -13.64 -11.20 9.06
N PHE A 74 -12.37 -10.86 9.23
CA PHE A 74 -11.40 -10.68 8.16
C PHE A 74 -11.25 -11.96 7.34
N ALA A 75 -10.87 -13.09 7.95
CA ALA A 75 -10.60 -14.33 7.23
C ALA A 75 -11.80 -14.87 6.44
N PHE A 76 -13.02 -14.79 6.99
CA PHE A 76 -14.22 -15.24 6.27
C PHE A 76 -14.58 -14.29 5.11
N SER A 77 -14.45 -12.98 5.29
CA SER A 77 -14.69 -12.01 4.21
C SER A 77 -13.64 -12.17 3.09
N PHE A 78 -12.38 -12.32 3.49
CA PHE A 78 -11.21 -12.55 2.64
C PHE A 78 -11.40 -13.81 1.77
N ILE A 79 -11.75 -14.93 2.39
CA ILE A 79 -12.02 -16.19 1.68
C ILE A 79 -13.31 -16.11 0.86
N GLY A 80 -14.34 -15.36 1.33
CA GLY A 80 -15.62 -15.20 0.64
C GLY A 80 -15.55 -14.37 -0.65
N ILE A 81 -14.61 -13.44 -0.76
CA ILE A 81 -14.43 -12.61 -1.97
C ILE A 81 -13.72 -13.38 -3.10
N ILE A 82 -12.84 -14.33 -2.79
CA ILE A 82 -12.13 -15.17 -3.78
C ILE A 82 -13.09 -15.80 -4.84
N PRO A 83 -14.17 -16.53 -4.46
CA PRO A 83 -15.12 -17.07 -5.43
C PRO A 83 -16.00 -15.99 -6.08
N LEU A 84 -16.28 -14.87 -5.39
CA LEU A 84 -17.04 -13.76 -5.98
C LEU A 84 -16.26 -13.09 -7.11
N ALA A 85 -14.95 -12.90 -6.96
CA ALA A 85 -14.06 -12.42 -8.01
C ALA A 85 -14.14 -13.31 -9.27
N LYS A 86 -14.08 -14.64 -9.08
CA LYS A 86 -14.22 -15.60 -10.19
C LYS A 86 -15.58 -15.50 -10.88
N LEU A 87 -16.68 -15.40 -10.12
CA LEU A 87 -18.03 -15.30 -10.68
C LEU A 87 -18.27 -13.96 -11.38
N LEU A 88 -17.65 -12.87 -10.90
CA LEU A 88 -17.73 -11.55 -11.50
C LEU A 88 -16.98 -11.50 -12.85
N GLY A 89 -15.78 -12.08 -12.91
CA GLY A 89 -15.02 -12.26 -14.15
C GLY A 89 -15.78 -13.13 -15.17
N GLU A 90 -16.29 -14.29 -14.76
CA GLU A 90 -17.11 -15.18 -15.59
C GLU A 90 -18.34 -14.44 -16.16
N ALA A 91 -19.11 -13.73 -15.33
CA ALA A 91 -20.28 -12.97 -15.78
C ALA A 91 -19.91 -11.82 -16.75
N THR A 92 -18.71 -11.24 -16.58
CA THR A 92 -18.16 -10.20 -17.47
C THR A 92 -17.74 -10.78 -18.82
N GLU A 93 -17.10 -11.95 -18.84
CA GLU A 93 -16.66 -12.65 -20.04
C GLU A 93 -17.85 -13.15 -20.87
N GLN A 94 -18.84 -13.80 -20.24
CA GLN A 94 -20.06 -14.27 -20.90
C GLN A 94 -20.89 -13.13 -21.52
N LEU A 95 -20.89 -11.93 -20.92
CA LEU A 95 -21.46 -10.72 -21.54
C LEU A 95 -20.60 -10.19 -22.69
N SER A 96 -19.28 -10.13 -22.50
CA SER A 96 -18.34 -9.54 -23.47
C SER A 96 -18.39 -10.26 -24.81
N MET A 97 -18.53 -11.59 -24.81
CA MET A 97 -18.71 -12.40 -26.02
C MET A 97 -19.97 -12.02 -26.82
N ARG A 98 -21.09 -11.65 -26.15
CA ARG A 98 -22.34 -11.28 -26.83
C ARG A 98 -22.46 -9.79 -27.19
N LEU A 99 -21.77 -8.90 -26.48
CA LEU A 99 -21.84 -7.45 -26.69
C LEU A 99 -20.94 -6.94 -27.84
N GLY A 100 -20.03 -7.78 -28.33
CA GLY A 100 -19.10 -7.45 -29.41
C GLY A 100 -17.90 -6.60 -28.98
N GLN A 101 -16.82 -6.67 -29.76
CA GLN A 101 -15.46 -6.27 -29.37
C GLN A 101 -15.34 -4.94 -28.59
N THR A 102 -15.95 -3.85 -29.06
CA THR A 102 -15.83 -2.54 -28.40
C THR A 102 -16.59 -2.45 -27.07
N LEU A 103 -17.79 -3.01 -26.98
CA LEU A 103 -18.60 -2.98 -25.76
C LEU A 103 -18.11 -4.04 -24.75
N GLY A 104 -17.71 -5.21 -25.21
CA GLY A 104 -17.03 -6.22 -24.38
C GLY A 104 -15.71 -5.70 -23.82
N GLY A 105 -14.90 -5.00 -24.63
CA GLY A 105 -13.67 -4.35 -24.15
C GLY A 105 -13.92 -3.31 -23.06
N LEU A 106 -14.93 -2.46 -23.21
CA LEU A 106 -15.35 -1.49 -22.19
C LEU A 106 -15.92 -2.16 -20.93
N LEU A 107 -16.70 -3.24 -21.08
CA LEU A 107 -17.24 -4.00 -19.97
C LEU A 107 -16.12 -4.68 -19.18
N ASN A 108 -15.18 -5.34 -19.86
CA ASN A 108 -14.03 -6.01 -19.25
C ASN A 108 -13.11 -5.01 -18.52
N ALA A 109 -12.79 -3.87 -19.14
CA ALA A 109 -12.07 -2.77 -18.50
C ALA A 109 -12.71 -2.31 -17.18
N SER A 110 -14.04 -2.31 -17.12
CA SER A 110 -14.81 -1.82 -15.96
C SER A 110 -15.02 -2.90 -14.88
N PHE A 111 -15.46 -4.10 -15.27
CA PHE A 111 -15.88 -5.17 -14.36
C PHE A 111 -14.81 -6.24 -14.10
N GLY A 112 -13.78 -6.35 -14.94
CA GLY A 112 -12.61 -7.19 -14.65
C GLY A 112 -11.90 -6.77 -13.36
N ASN A 113 -11.73 -5.45 -13.18
CA ASN A 113 -11.13 -4.84 -11.97
C ASN A 113 -12.16 -4.44 -10.90
N ALA A 114 -13.39 -4.97 -10.96
CA ALA A 114 -14.45 -4.46 -10.08
C ALA A 114 -14.27 -4.88 -8.62
N VAL A 115 -13.50 -5.92 -8.29
CA VAL A 115 -13.24 -6.28 -6.88
C VAL A 115 -12.31 -5.26 -6.23
N GLU A 116 -11.27 -4.85 -6.96
CA GLU A 116 -10.31 -3.81 -6.61
C GLU A 116 -11.01 -2.46 -6.44
N ILE A 117 -11.91 -2.12 -7.37
CA ILE A 117 -12.74 -0.91 -7.28
C ILE A 117 -13.69 -0.96 -6.08
N ILE A 118 -14.38 -2.08 -5.83
CA ILE A 118 -15.32 -2.24 -4.70
C ILE A 118 -14.59 -2.15 -3.35
N VAL A 119 -13.50 -2.90 -3.17
CA VAL A 119 -12.70 -2.88 -1.94
C VAL A 119 -12.03 -1.51 -1.75
N GLY A 120 -11.57 -0.87 -2.84
CA GLY A 120 -11.03 0.49 -2.84
C GLY A 120 -12.08 1.54 -2.42
N ILE A 121 -13.32 1.43 -2.89
CA ILE A 121 -14.43 2.32 -2.48
C ILE A 121 -14.83 2.07 -1.01
N ALA A 122 -14.89 0.81 -0.56
CA ALA A 122 -15.18 0.48 0.84
C ALA A 122 -14.11 1.06 1.78
N ALA A 123 -12.82 0.87 1.48
CA ALA A 123 -11.74 1.48 2.24
C ALA A 123 -11.74 3.02 2.17
N LEU A 124 -12.07 3.62 1.02
CA LEU A 124 -12.16 5.07 0.85
C LEU A 124 -13.31 5.71 1.66
N THR A 125 -14.48 5.07 1.69
CA THR A 125 -15.64 5.55 2.46
C THR A 125 -15.38 5.45 3.97
N GLN A 126 -14.90 4.29 4.44
CA GLN A 126 -14.49 4.09 5.84
C GLN A 126 -13.29 4.98 6.25
N GLY A 127 -12.49 5.47 5.30
CA GLY A 127 -11.41 6.44 5.53
C GLY A 127 -10.00 5.86 5.55
N GLU A 128 -9.85 4.58 5.24
CA GLU A 128 -8.60 3.83 5.16
C GLU A 128 -7.78 4.18 3.90
N LEU A 129 -7.48 5.47 3.69
CA LEU A 129 -6.73 5.97 2.53
C LEU A 129 -5.41 5.23 2.31
N ARG A 130 -4.77 4.77 3.41
CA ARG A 130 -3.51 4.03 3.34
C ARG A 130 -3.69 2.59 2.84
N ILE A 131 -4.81 1.95 3.16
CA ILE A 131 -5.18 0.65 2.58
C ILE A 131 -5.46 0.83 1.08
N VAL A 132 -6.25 1.84 0.71
CA VAL A 132 -6.56 2.19 -0.69
C VAL A 132 -5.29 2.36 -1.53
N GLN A 133 -4.31 3.12 -1.04
CA GLN A 133 -3.01 3.28 -1.71
C GLN A 133 -2.24 1.95 -1.85
N THR A 134 -2.11 1.21 -0.75
CA THR A 134 -1.24 0.03 -0.72
C THR A 134 -1.84 -1.17 -1.43
N SER A 135 -3.16 -1.37 -1.42
CA SER A 135 -3.83 -2.45 -2.15
C SER A 135 -3.72 -2.31 -3.66
N MET A 136 -3.75 -1.10 -4.20
CA MET A 136 -3.61 -0.88 -5.64
C MET A 136 -2.19 -1.15 -6.14
N LEU A 137 -1.15 -0.67 -5.41
CA LEU A 137 0.22 -1.06 -5.71
C LEU A 137 0.45 -2.56 -5.51
N GLY A 138 -0.17 -3.14 -4.49
CA GLY A 138 -0.09 -4.58 -4.22
C GLY A 138 -0.69 -5.43 -5.34
N SER A 139 -1.81 -4.99 -5.92
CA SER A 139 -2.47 -5.67 -7.05
C SER A 139 -1.61 -5.63 -8.32
N VAL A 140 -0.99 -4.48 -8.61
CA VAL A 140 0.03 -4.36 -9.67
C VAL A 140 1.23 -5.28 -9.40
N LEU A 141 1.78 -5.29 -8.18
CA LEU A 141 2.92 -6.15 -7.81
C LEU A 141 2.56 -7.65 -7.88
N SER A 142 1.32 -8.01 -7.52
CA SER A 142 0.80 -9.38 -7.63
C SER A 142 0.75 -9.82 -9.09
N ASN A 143 0.14 -9.02 -9.96
CA ASN A 143 0.00 -9.40 -11.37
C ASN A 143 1.34 -9.38 -12.14
N LEU A 144 2.21 -8.40 -11.87
CA LEU A 144 3.54 -8.33 -12.48
C LEU A 144 4.48 -9.45 -12.03
N LEU A 145 4.55 -9.76 -10.72
CA LEU A 145 5.55 -10.71 -10.20
C LEU A 145 4.96 -12.07 -9.81
N LEU A 146 3.85 -12.10 -9.07
CA LEU A 146 3.32 -13.35 -8.54
C LEU A 146 2.55 -14.13 -9.62
N VAL A 147 1.62 -13.50 -10.33
CA VAL A 147 0.85 -14.17 -11.40
C VAL A 147 1.76 -14.57 -12.54
N LEU A 148 2.44 -13.61 -13.16
CA LEU A 148 3.37 -13.88 -14.25
C LEU A 148 4.47 -14.88 -13.83
N GLY A 149 4.98 -14.76 -12.60
CA GLY A 149 5.98 -15.67 -12.06
C GLY A 149 5.47 -17.11 -11.88
N MET A 150 4.31 -17.30 -11.26
CA MET A 150 3.68 -18.62 -11.12
C MET A 150 3.34 -19.22 -12.49
N SER A 151 2.88 -18.41 -13.43
CA SER A 151 2.53 -18.84 -14.78
C SER A 151 3.75 -19.28 -15.59
N PHE A 152 4.83 -18.49 -15.60
CA PHE A 152 6.10 -18.86 -16.24
C PHE A 152 6.72 -20.11 -15.58
N MET A 153 6.59 -20.26 -14.26
CA MET A 153 7.07 -21.43 -13.54
C MET A 153 6.26 -22.68 -13.86
N ALA A 154 4.92 -22.62 -13.85
CA ALA A 154 4.04 -23.75 -14.14
C ALA A 154 4.08 -24.17 -15.61
N GLY A 155 4.08 -23.19 -16.52
CA GLY A 155 4.29 -23.42 -17.95
C GLY A 155 5.68 -23.99 -18.24
N GLY A 156 6.73 -23.45 -17.60
CA GLY A 156 8.10 -23.96 -17.68
C GLY A 156 8.36 -25.33 -17.02
N PHE A 157 7.38 -25.89 -16.31
CA PHE A 157 7.38 -27.31 -15.90
C PHE A 157 6.70 -28.22 -16.94
N CYS A 158 5.91 -27.67 -17.85
CA CYS A 158 5.25 -28.38 -18.95
C CYS A 158 6.06 -28.31 -20.25
N PHE A 159 6.77 -27.20 -20.48
CA PHE A 159 7.54 -26.89 -21.69
C PHE A 159 8.96 -26.44 -21.33
N HIS A 160 9.95 -26.72 -22.17
CA HIS A 160 11.35 -26.33 -21.90
C HIS A 160 11.58 -24.82 -22.06
N GLU A 161 10.97 -24.24 -23.09
CA GLU A 161 10.84 -22.80 -23.35
C GLU A 161 9.42 -22.58 -23.92
N GLN A 162 8.82 -21.42 -23.69
CA GLN A 162 7.60 -20.98 -24.37
C GLN A 162 7.87 -19.67 -25.10
N ASN A 163 7.48 -19.58 -26.37
CA ASN A 163 7.65 -18.38 -27.20
C ASN A 163 6.31 -17.61 -27.30
N PHE A 164 6.35 -16.30 -27.50
CA PHE A 164 5.17 -15.44 -27.64
C PHE A 164 5.43 -14.20 -28.50
N GLN A 165 4.37 -13.61 -29.06
CA GLN A 165 4.47 -12.42 -29.91
C GLN A 165 4.87 -11.16 -29.13
N VAL A 166 6.15 -10.81 -29.28
CA VAL A 166 6.83 -9.68 -28.63
C VAL A 166 6.10 -8.34 -28.79
N THR A 167 5.56 -8.04 -29.97
CA THR A 167 5.05 -6.70 -30.32
C THR A 167 3.92 -6.21 -29.41
N ALA A 168 2.93 -7.06 -29.14
CA ALA A 168 1.78 -6.72 -28.31
C ALA A 168 2.19 -6.57 -26.84
N ALA A 169 2.99 -7.52 -26.36
CA ALA A 169 3.51 -7.55 -24.99
C ALA A 169 4.40 -6.33 -24.70
N GLN A 170 5.34 -5.98 -25.59
CA GLN A 170 6.19 -4.78 -25.47
C GLN A 170 5.38 -3.47 -25.52
N THR A 171 4.30 -3.41 -26.31
CA THR A 171 3.43 -2.23 -26.37
C THR A 171 2.70 -2.02 -25.04
N GLY A 172 2.16 -3.10 -24.45
CA GLY A 172 1.58 -3.08 -23.10
C GLY A 172 2.62 -2.71 -22.03
N ALA A 173 3.77 -3.37 -22.02
CA ALA A 173 4.88 -3.10 -21.11
C ALA A 173 5.36 -1.65 -21.15
N SER A 174 5.44 -1.05 -22.34
CA SER A 174 5.80 0.36 -22.54
C SER A 174 4.79 1.32 -21.90
N LEU A 175 3.49 1.04 -22.08
CA LEU A 175 2.42 1.82 -21.44
C LEU A 175 2.41 1.64 -19.91
N MET A 176 2.63 0.41 -19.44
CA MET A 176 2.74 0.09 -18.01
C MET A 176 3.88 0.87 -17.36
N THR A 177 5.01 0.99 -18.07
CA THR A 177 6.18 1.77 -17.65
C THR A 177 5.85 3.25 -17.53
N LEU A 178 5.16 3.82 -18.53
CA LEU A 178 4.71 5.22 -18.49
C LEU A 178 3.76 5.47 -17.31
N ALA A 179 2.78 4.59 -17.09
CA ALA A 179 1.84 4.71 -15.97
C ALA A 179 2.58 4.67 -14.63
N CYS A 180 3.46 3.69 -14.41
CA CYS A 180 4.19 3.56 -13.16
C CYS A 180 5.17 4.71 -12.90
N ILE A 181 5.91 5.20 -13.91
CA ILE A 181 6.75 6.40 -13.77
C ILE A 181 5.89 7.61 -13.39
N THR A 182 4.71 7.74 -13.99
CA THR A 182 3.77 8.84 -13.70
C THR A 182 3.21 8.75 -12.26
N LEU A 183 3.05 7.54 -11.71
CA LEU A 183 2.71 7.31 -10.30
C LEU A 183 3.88 7.56 -9.32
N VAL A 184 5.14 7.58 -9.78
CA VAL A 184 6.32 7.91 -8.96
C VAL A 184 6.50 9.42 -8.77
N ILE A 185 6.07 10.25 -9.72
CA ILE A 185 6.27 11.72 -9.69
C ILE A 185 5.73 12.40 -8.40
N PRO A 186 4.53 12.08 -7.89
CA PRO A 186 4.03 12.67 -6.63
C PRO A 186 4.88 12.30 -5.41
N ALA A 187 5.41 11.07 -5.36
CA ALA A 187 6.32 10.63 -4.30
C ALA A 187 7.67 11.34 -4.38
N ALA A 188 8.22 11.49 -5.59
CA ALA A 188 9.45 12.26 -5.82
C ALA A 188 9.29 13.75 -5.46
N TYR A 189 8.14 14.36 -5.77
CA TYR A 189 7.82 15.72 -5.35
C TYR A 189 7.81 15.86 -3.82
N HIS A 190 7.07 15.00 -3.11
CA HIS A 190 7.00 15.04 -1.64
C HIS A 190 8.37 14.83 -1.00
N SER A 191 9.16 13.86 -1.49
CA SER A 191 10.55 13.64 -1.05
C SER A 191 11.43 14.88 -1.25
N SER A 192 11.33 15.56 -2.41
CA SER A 192 12.12 16.77 -2.68
C SER A 192 11.82 17.94 -1.73
N GLN A 193 10.59 18.04 -1.22
CA GLN A 193 10.14 19.09 -0.30
C GLN A 193 10.58 18.85 1.15
N GLN A 194 10.99 17.63 1.52
CA GLN A 194 11.50 17.30 2.88
C GLN A 194 12.96 17.73 3.13
N HIS A 195 13.58 18.48 2.21
CA HIS A 195 14.91 19.07 2.39
C HIS A 195 14.85 20.62 2.48
N PRO A 196 14.52 21.20 3.66
CA PRO A 196 14.30 22.63 3.85
C PRO A 196 15.60 23.47 3.90
N SER A 197 16.57 23.18 3.03
CA SER A 197 17.88 23.85 2.98
C SER A 197 17.92 25.09 2.08
N ARG A 198 16.77 25.54 1.55
CA ARG A 198 16.63 26.79 0.78
C ARG A 198 15.33 27.51 1.15
N PRO A 199 15.31 28.85 1.18
CA PRO A 199 14.05 29.59 1.20
C PRO A 199 13.26 29.32 -0.08
N PRO A 200 11.92 29.39 -0.05
CA PRO A 200 11.09 29.15 -1.24
C PRO A 200 11.41 30.19 -2.32
N VAL A 201 11.81 29.71 -3.49
CA VAL A 201 11.90 30.55 -4.70
C VAL A 201 10.47 30.71 -5.23
N PRO A 202 9.99 31.94 -5.54
CA PRO A 202 8.69 32.14 -6.14
C PRO A 202 8.63 31.48 -7.52
N ASN A 203 8.01 30.30 -7.59
CA ASN A 203 7.83 29.55 -8.82
C ASN A 203 6.56 30.05 -9.53
N ALA A 204 6.50 29.93 -10.86
CA ALA A 204 5.35 30.41 -11.64
C ALA A 204 4.02 29.73 -11.24
N ILE A 205 4.07 28.56 -10.61
CA ILE A 205 2.89 27.84 -10.08
C ILE A 205 2.38 28.50 -8.78
N SER A 206 3.25 28.92 -7.85
CA SER A 206 2.80 29.56 -6.61
C SER A 206 2.13 30.92 -6.88
N ALA A 207 2.60 31.67 -7.89
CA ALA A 207 1.97 32.91 -8.33
C ALA A 207 0.60 32.73 -9.02
N LEU A 208 0.18 31.49 -9.29
CA LEU A 208 -1.16 31.13 -9.79
C LEU A 208 -2.07 30.57 -8.68
N MET A 209 -1.57 30.46 -7.45
CA MET A 209 -2.26 29.86 -6.30
C MET A 209 -2.35 30.81 -5.09
N GLU A 210 -2.08 32.11 -5.27
CA GLU A 210 -2.38 33.13 -4.25
C GLU A 210 -3.90 33.26 -4.05
N THR A 211 -4.41 32.53 -3.07
CA THR A 211 -5.72 32.75 -2.45
C THR A 211 -5.49 33.01 -0.97
N ASP A 212 -6.22 33.98 -0.39
CA ASP A 212 -5.96 34.55 0.94
C ASP A 212 -6.30 33.58 2.10
N ALA A 213 -5.47 32.55 2.30
CA ALA A 213 -5.59 31.55 3.36
C ALA A 213 -4.52 31.74 4.46
N PRO A 214 -4.89 32.14 5.69
CA PRO A 214 -3.94 32.36 6.79
C PRO A 214 -3.55 31.04 7.49
N GLY A 215 -2.74 30.20 6.83
CA GLY A 215 -2.26 28.92 7.36
C GLY A 215 -0.88 28.53 6.82
N GLY A 216 0.16 28.58 7.67
CA GLY A 216 1.57 28.51 7.23
C GLY A 216 2.14 27.14 6.85
N ASN A 217 1.34 26.06 6.80
CA ASN A 217 1.85 24.68 6.64
C ASN A 217 1.26 23.89 5.45
N ASP A 218 0.14 24.30 4.85
CA ASP A 218 -0.64 23.41 3.96
C ASP A 218 -0.15 23.33 2.50
N LEU A 219 0.66 24.30 2.04
CA LEU A 219 1.17 24.41 0.66
C LEU A 219 1.82 23.12 0.09
N SER A 220 2.42 22.29 0.94
CA SER A 220 3.05 21.03 0.53
C SER A 220 2.04 19.91 0.26
N HIS A 221 0.98 19.84 1.06
CA HIS A 221 -0.09 18.84 0.95
C HIS A 221 -1.10 19.23 -0.14
N GLU A 222 -1.46 20.51 -0.23
CA GLU A 222 -2.25 21.03 -1.37
C GLU A 222 -1.53 20.81 -2.70
N GLY A 223 -0.23 21.08 -2.77
CA GLY A 223 0.59 20.80 -3.95
C GLY A 223 0.61 19.31 -4.31
N LEU A 224 0.74 18.43 -3.32
CA LEU A 224 0.70 16.97 -3.51
C LEU A 224 -0.68 16.48 -3.98
N LEU A 225 -1.78 17.04 -3.45
CA LEU A 225 -3.15 16.76 -3.89
C LEU A 225 -3.41 17.27 -5.31
N LEU A 226 -2.93 18.47 -5.65
CA LEU A 226 -3.04 19.04 -7.00
C LEU A 226 -2.29 18.17 -8.03
N ILE A 227 -1.05 17.79 -7.73
CA ILE A 227 -0.27 16.88 -8.58
C ILE A 227 -0.97 15.52 -8.68
N SER A 228 -1.47 14.95 -7.58
CA SER A 228 -2.19 13.67 -7.59
C SER A 228 -3.45 13.70 -8.48
N ARG A 229 -4.28 14.74 -8.35
CA ARG A 229 -5.51 14.93 -9.14
C ARG A 229 -5.20 15.21 -10.61
N GLY A 230 -4.20 16.06 -10.90
CA GLY A 230 -3.74 16.34 -12.27
C GLY A 230 -3.20 15.09 -12.96
N THR A 231 -2.35 14.34 -12.27
CA THR A 231 -1.85 13.03 -12.74
C THR A 231 -2.98 12.05 -13.01
N ALA A 232 -3.98 11.95 -12.12
CA ALA A 232 -5.14 11.07 -12.35
C ALA A 232 -5.90 11.44 -13.64
N VAL A 233 -6.18 12.73 -13.88
CA VAL A 233 -6.84 13.18 -15.12
C VAL A 233 -6.01 12.83 -16.36
N VAL A 234 -4.68 13.04 -16.32
CA VAL A 234 -3.78 12.70 -17.44
C VAL A 234 -3.76 11.19 -17.70
N LEU A 235 -3.66 10.36 -16.66
CA LEU A 235 -3.65 8.91 -16.81
C LEU A 235 -4.98 8.37 -17.38
N LEU A 236 -6.13 8.92 -16.97
CA LEU A 236 -7.43 8.55 -17.57
C LEU A 236 -7.52 8.91 -19.06
N ILE A 237 -6.98 10.07 -19.48
CA ILE A 237 -6.92 10.46 -20.89
C ILE A 237 -6.00 9.52 -21.69
N VAL A 238 -4.85 9.15 -21.12
CA VAL A 238 -3.93 8.17 -21.71
C VAL A 238 -4.61 6.79 -21.80
N TYR A 239 -5.36 6.38 -20.79
CA TYR A 239 -6.07 5.10 -20.77
C TYR A 239 -7.22 5.04 -21.78
N VAL A 240 -8.03 6.10 -21.92
CA VAL A 240 -9.05 6.19 -22.97
C VAL A 240 -8.42 6.17 -24.37
N SER A 241 -7.25 6.79 -24.53
CA SER A 241 -6.46 6.74 -25.77
C SER A 241 -5.92 5.32 -26.04
N TYR A 242 -5.53 4.59 -25.00
CA TYR A 242 -5.12 3.18 -25.09
C TYR A 242 -6.31 2.26 -25.43
N LEU A 243 -7.49 2.44 -24.84
CA LEU A 243 -8.68 1.69 -25.24
C LEU A 243 -9.05 1.95 -26.70
N PHE A 244 -8.89 3.18 -27.21
CA PHE A 244 -9.08 3.47 -28.64
C PHE A 244 -8.01 2.82 -29.53
N PHE A 245 -6.78 2.68 -29.04
CA PHE A 245 -5.72 1.94 -29.70
C PHE A 245 -6.04 0.44 -29.76
N GLN A 246 -6.32 -0.17 -28.61
CA GLN A 246 -6.58 -1.58 -28.41
C GLN A 246 -7.87 -2.07 -29.07
N LEU A 247 -8.96 -1.29 -29.03
CA LEU A 247 -10.29 -1.70 -29.50
C LEU A 247 -10.64 -1.19 -30.90
N LYS A 248 -9.72 -0.46 -31.59
CA LYS A 248 -10.03 0.10 -32.91
C LYS A 248 -8.86 0.26 -33.87
N THR A 249 -7.76 0.94 -33.51
CA THR A 249 -6.72 1.27 -34.50
C THR A 249 -5.68 0.17 -34.68
N HIS A 250 -5.46 -0.65 -33.66
CA HIS A 250 -4.51 -1.76 -33.65
C HIS A 250 -5.15 -3.01 -33.02
N ALA A 251 -6.45 -3.23 -33.25
CA ALA A 251 -7.22 -4.35 -32.71
C ALA A 251 -6.56 -5.71 -33.05
N ASP A 252 -6.03 -5.82 -34.26
CA ASP A 252 -5.31 -6.96 -34.82
C ASP A 252 -4.06 -7.37 -33.99
N LEU A 253 -3.51 -6.47 -33.15
CA LEU A 253 -2.40 -6.78 -32.24
C LEU A 253 -2.87 -7.37 -30.89
N PHE A 254 -4.16 -7.36 -30.60
CA PHE A 254 -4.73 -7.81 -29.32
C PHE A 254 -5.78 -8.92 -29.46
N THR A 255 -6.28 -9.17 -30.66
CA THR A 255 -6.89 -10.46 -31.00
C THR A 255 -5.81 -11.53 -31.02
N ALA A 256 -5.94 -12.54 -30.16
CA ALA A 256 -5.12 -13.75 -30.28
C ALA A 256 -5.40 -14.45 -31.61
N PRO A 257 -4.42 -15.15 -32.22
CA PRO A 257 -4.68 -15.97 -33.40
C PRO A 257 -5.70 -17.08 -33.06
N GLU A 258 -6.75 -17.19 -33.87
CA GLU A 258 -7.68 -18.33 -33.79
C GLU A 258 -6.93 -19.61 -34.16
N ASN A 259 -6.88 -20.58 -33.24
CA ASN A 259 -6.43 -21.92 -33.58
C ASN A 259 -7.55 -22.60 -34.39
N GLU A 260 -7.26 -23.02 -35.62
CA GLU A 260 -8.23 -23.73 -36.48
C GLU A 260 -8.75 -25.05 -35.85
N ASP A 261 -8.05 -25.58 -34.84
CA ASP A 261 -8.39 -26.78 -34.06
C ASP A 261 -9.24 -26.50 -32.78
N GLU A 262 -9.50 -25.25 -32.40
CA GLU A 262 -10.28 -24.93 -31.19
C GLU A 262 -11.73 -24.53 -31.54
N GLU A 263 -12.70 -25.33 -31.09
CA GLU A 263 -14.12 -24.99 -31.19
C GLU A 263 -14.41 -23.67 -30.46
N PRO A 264 -15.09 -22.69 -31.09
CA PRO A 264 -15.40 -21.41 -30.45
C PRO A 264 -16.33 -21.63 -29.26
N GLU A 265 -15.97 -21.11 -28.09
CA GLU A 265 -16.78 -21.30 -26.88
C GLU A 265 -18.15 -20.64 -27.02
N GLU A 266 -19.20 -21.46 -27.12
CA GLU A 266 -20.58 -20.96 -27.14
C GLU A 266 -20.91 -20.24 -25.81
N PRO A 267 -21.48 -19.01 -25.85
CA PRO A 267 -21.76 -18.24 -24.65
C PRO A 267 -22.91 -18.85 -23.83
N LYS A 268 -22.54 -19.48 -22.70
CA LYS A 268 -23.37 -20.32 -21.81
C LYS A 268 -24.43 -19.56 -21.01
N MET A 269 -24.53 -18.24 -21.20
CA MET A 269 -25.54 -17.38 -20.56
C MET A 269 -26.20 -16.45 -21.57
N SER A 270 -27.48 -16.15 -21.35
CA SER A 270 -28.22 -15.06 -22.00
C SER A 270 -27.77 -13.69 -21.48
N VAL A 271 -27.85 -12.63 -22.31
CA VAL A 271 -27.40 -11.27 -21.92
C VAL A 271 -28.14 -10.75 -20.68
N ILE A 272 -29.46 -11.02 -20.62
CA ILE A 272 -30.29 -10.65 -19.46
C ILE A 272 -29.84 -11.37 -18.20
N SER A 273 -29.58 -12.68 -18.27
CA SER A 273 -29.18 -13.46 -17.09
C SER A 273 -27.78 -13.10 -16.62
N GLY A 274 -26.83 -12.93 -17.54
CA GLY A 274 -25.48 -12.47 -17.21
C GLY A 274 -25.49 -11.07 -16.58
N THR A 275 -26.29 -10.13 -17.09
CA THR A 275 -26.40 -8.77 -16.50
C THR A 275 -26.98 -8.82 -15.09
N ALA A 276 -28.03 -9.61 -14.87
CA ALA A 276 -28.65 -9.75 -13.56
C ALA A 276 -27.71 -10.42 -12.54
N TRP A 277 -26.95 -11.44 -12.96
CA TRP A 277 -25.93 -12.08 -12.13
C TRP A 277 -24.75 -11.15 -11.84
N LEU A 278 -24.22 -10.44 -12.83
CA LEU A 278 -23.12 -9.48 -12.68
C LEU A 278 -23.47 -8.44 -11.60
N LEU A 279 -24.64 -7.81 -11.69
CA LEU A 279 -25.12 -6.85 -10.70
C LEU A 279 -25.36 -7.48 -9.32
N GLY A 280 -25.93 -8.69 -9.28
CA GLY A 280 -26.16 -9.41 -8.01
C GLY A 280 -24.85 -9.75 -7.29
N ILE A 281 -23.85 -10.24 -8.04
CA ILE A 281 -22.50 -10.53 -7.53
C ILE A 281 -21.83 -9.24 -7.06
N THR A 282 -21.86 -8.16 -7.85
CA THR A 282 -21.35 -6.84 -7.45
C THR A 282 -21.89 -6.37 -6.09
N VAL A 283 -23.20 -6.51 -5.86
CA VAL A 283 -23.83 -6.13 -4.59
C VAL A 283 -23.38 -7.03 -3.43
N ILE A 284 -23.27 -8.35 -3.64
CA ILE A 284 -22.80 -9.29 -2.62
C ILE A 284 -21.32 -9.05 -2.29
N THR A 285 -20.47 -8.79 -3.29
CA THR A 285 -19.08 -8.39 -3.12
C THR A 285 -18.98 -7.09 -2.32
N SER A 286 -19.85 -6.10 -2.59
CA SER A 286 -19.85 -4.84 -1.84
C SER A 286 -20.15 -5.04 -0.34
N PHE A 287 -21.15 -5.86 0.01
CA PHE A 287 -21.42 -6.16 1.42
C PHE A 287 -20.28 -6.97 2.08
N THR A 288 -19.64 -7.88 1.33
CA THR A 288 -18.53 -8.69 1.86
C THR A 288 -17.25 -7.86 2.02
N ALA A 289 -17.02 -6.88 1.13
CA ALA A 289 -15.90 -5.95 1.19
C ALA A 289 -16.05 -4.95 2.35
N ASP A 290 -17.27 -4.49 2.66
CA ASP A 290 -17.53 -3.60 3.79
C ASP A 290 -17.13 -4.25 5.14
N VAL A 291 -17.50 -5.53 5.33
CA VAL A 291 -17.06 -6.34 6.49
C VAL A 291 -15.56 -6.61 6.47
N LEU A 292 -14.97 -6.90 5.29
CA LEU A 292 -13.52 -7.09 5.17
C LEU A 292 -12.78 -5.85 5.67
N VAL A 293 -13.11 -4.67 5.13
CA VAL A 293 -12.44 -3.41 5.46
C VAL A 293 -12.71 -3.02 6.92
N GLY A 294 -13.94 -3.17 7.41
CA GLY A 294 -14.30 -2.85 8.80
C GLY A 294 -13.58 -3.71 9.84
N SER A 295 -13.06 -4.87 9.44
CA SER A 295 -12.22 -5.74 10.28
C SER A 295 -10.71 -5.47 10.19
N ILE A 296 -10.23 -4.59 9.30
CA ILE A 296 -8.79 -4.36 9.07
C ILE A 296 -8.11 -3.74 10.29
N GLU A 297 -8.68 -2.69 10.91
CA GLU A 297 -8.07 -2.01 12.05
C GLU A 297 -7.87 -2.97 13.24
N GLU A 298 -8.96 -3.57 13.73
CA GLU A 298 -8.88 -4.50 14.87
C GLU A 298 -7.98 -5.70 14.54
N THR A 299 -7.95 -6.19 13.29
CA THR A 299 -7.02 -7.26 12.88
C THR A 299 -5.56 -6.79 12.91
N ALA A 300 -5.28 -5.57 12.43
CA ALA A 300 -3.94 -4.98 12.40
C ALA A 300 -3.40 -4.78 13.83
N GLU A 301 -4.20 -4.18 14.71
CA GLU A 301 -3.85 -3.97 16.12
C GLU A 301 -3.65 -5.30 16.86
N LYS A 302 -4.65 -6.19 16.82
CA LYS A 302 -4.73 -7.41 17.64
C LYS A 302 -3.71 -8.49 17.27
N TYR A 303 -3.40 -8.63 15.98
CA TYR A 303 -2.42 -9.59 15.47
C TYR A 303 -1.05 -8.94 15.17
N HIS A 304 -0.90 -7.65 15.46
CA HIS A 304 0.30 -6.85 15.19
C HIS A 304 0.77 -6.94 13.72
N ILE A 305 -0.19 -6.89 12.80
CA ILE A 305 0.04 -6.93 11.35
C ILE A 305 -0.06 -5.50 10.82
N PRO A 306 1.01 -4.90 10.24
CA PRO A 306 0.93 -3.52 9.76
C PRO A 306 -0.15 -3.35 8.68
N LYS A 307 -1.01 -2.32 8.78
CA LYS A 307 -2.03 -1.99 7.77
C LYS A 307 -1.50 -2.01 6.34
N GLY A 308 -0.33 -1.40 6.11
CA GLY A 308 0.32 -1.37 4.81
C GLY A 308 0.71 -2.74 4.26
N PHE A 309 0.93 -3.75 5.11
CA PHE A 309 1.17 -5.13 4.67
C PHE A 309 -0.14 -5.86 4.33
N ILE A 310 -1.22 -5.58 5.09
CA ILE A 310 -2.57 -6.07 4.75
C ILE A 310 -2.98 -5.55 3.37
N GLY A 311 -2.80 -4.25 3.12
CA GLY A 311 -3.02 -3.64 1.81
C GLY A 311 -2.06 -4.16 0.74
N LEU A 312 -0.75 -4.00 0.90
CA LEU A 312 0.24 -4.29 -0.15
C LEU A 312 0.35 -5.78 -0.53
N ILE A 313 0.08 -6.70 0.39
CA ILE A 313 0.28 -8.14 0.17
C ILE A 313 -1.02 -8.94 0.29
N LEU A 314 -1.84 -8.73 1.32
CA LEU A 314 -2.97 -9.64 1.57
C LEU A 314 -4.18 -9.38 0.66
N LEU A 315 -4.67 -8.14 0.54
CA LEU A 315 -5.84 -7.84 -0.31
C LEU A 315 -5.66 -8.22 -1.80
N PRO A 316 -4.50 -7.97 -2.45
CA PRO A 316 -4.19 -8.41 -3.81
C PRO A 316 -4.36 -9.91 -4.05
N LEU A 317 -3.93 -10.74 -3.09
CA LEU A 317 -4.00 -12.20 -3.21
C LEU A 317 -5.45 -12.72 -3.31
N VAL A 318 -6.44 -11.89 -2.93
CA VAL A 318 -7.87 -12.20 -2.96
C VAL A 318 -8.55 -11.61 -4.18
N ALA A 319 -8.31 -10.32 -4.46
CA ALA A 319 -8.99 -9.63 -5.55
C ALA A 319 -8.58 -10.23 -6.91
N ASN A 320 -7.27 -10.38 -7.12
CA ASN A 320 -6.67 -10.97 -8.30
C ASN A 320 -6.79 -12.52 -8.34
N ALA A 321 -7.35 -13.19 -7.31
CA ALA A 321 -7.28 -14.65 -7.13
C ALA A 321 -7.83 -15.47 -8.32
N ALA A 322 -8.81 -14.93 -9.05
CA ALA A 322 -9.34 -15.55 -10.25
C ALA A 322 -8.33 -15.49 -11.41
N GLU A 323 -7.71 -14.33 -11.64
CA GLU A 323 -6.66 -14.12 -12.66
C GLU A 323 -5.44 -15.00 -12.40
N HIS A 324 -5.07 -15.19 -11.12
CA HIS A 324 -3.99 -16.09 -10.72
C HIS A 324 -4.22 -17.51 -11.28
N VAL A 325 -5.45 -18.05 -11.13
CA VAL A 325 -5.77 -19.42 -11.54
C VAL A 325 -5.91 -19.54 -13.07
N THR A 326 -6.55 -18.57 -13.73
CA THR A 326 -6.73 -18.61 -15.19
C THR A 326 -5.41 -18.41 -15.94
N SER A 327 -4.58 -17.45 -15.52
CA SER A 327 -3.26 -17.19 -16.11
C SER A 327 -2.34 -18.41 -16.01
N VAL A 328 -2.24 -19.03 -14.83
CA VAL A 328 -1.42 -20.24 -14.61
C VAL A 328 -1.91 -21.41 -15.49
N TRP A 329 -3.23 -21.61 -15.60
CA TRP A 329 -3.82 -22.67 -16.42
C TRP A 329 -3.59 -22.45 -17.93
N MET A 330 -3.66 -21.20 -18.40
CA MET A 330 -3.34 -20.86 -19.79
C MET A 330 -1.85 -21.08 -20.10
N ALA A 331 -0.95 -20.75 -19.18
CA ALA A 331 0.49 -20.99 -19.35
C ALA A 331 0.82 -22.49 -19.43
N MET A 332 0.22 -23.32 -18.57
CA MET A 332 0.32 -24.79 -18.62
C MET A 332 -0.25 -25.40 -19.92
N LYS A 333 -1.18 -24.70 -20.59
CA LYS A 333 -1.69 -25.06 -21.93
C LYS A 333 -0.81 -24.59 -23.10
N GLY A 334 0.30 -23.91 -22.84
CA GLY A 334 1.15 -23.32 -23.87
C GLY A 334 0.74 -21.88 -24.28
N LYS A 335 -0.43 -21.39 -23.84
CA LYS A 335 -1.01 -20.10 -24.26
C LYS A 335 -0.41 -18.91 -23.49
N LEU A 336 0.89 -18.70 -23.66
CA LEU A 336 1.62 -17.65 -22.92
C LEU A 336 1.22 -16.22 -23.34
N GLU A 337 0.77 -16.02 -24.58
CA GLU A 337 0.25 -14.70 -25.02
C GLU A 337 -0.97 -14.26 -24.22
N LEU A 338 -1.95 -15.15 -24.01
CA LEU A 338 -3.10 -14.90 -23.14
C LEU A 338 -2.67 -14.69 -21.68
N THR A 339 -1.67 -15.47 -21.23
CA THR A 339 -1.10 -15.37 -19.87
C THR A 339 -0.51 -13.98 -19.61
N ILE A 340 0.30 -13.47 -20.54
CA ILE A 340 0.88 -12.11 -20.48
C ILE A 340 -0.23 -11.06 -20.65
N GLY A 341 -1.19 -11.29 -21.54
CA GLY A 341 -2.35 -10.42 -21.78
C GLY A 341 -3.20 -10.20 -20.53
N ILE A 342 -3.52 -11.27 -19.78
CA ILE A 342 -4.20 -11.19 -18.48
C ILE A 342 -3.33 -10.41 -17.49
N SER A 343 -2.10 -10.88 -17.24
CA SER A 343 -1.26 -10.40 -16.14
C SER A 343 -0.82 -8.94 -16.34
N VAL A 344 -0.27 -8.59 -17.51
CA VAL A 344 0.19 -7.24 -17.83
C VAL A 344 -0.98 -6.32 -18.19
N GLY A 345 -2.01 -6.84 -18.87
CA GLY A 345 -3.21 -6.06 -19.23
C GLY A 345 -3.98 -5.58 -18.00
N SER A 346 -4.24 -6.48 -17.04
CA SER A 346 -4.83 -6.12 -15.75
C SER A 346 -3.96 -5.11 -14.99
N SER A 347 -2.64 -5.32 -14.96
CA SER A 347 -1.70 -4.36 -14.35
C SER A 347 -1.79 -2.94 -14.96
N ILE A 348 -1.93 -2.82 -16.28
CA ILE A 348 -2.15 -1.54 -16.99
C ILE A 348 -3.48 -0.91 -16.58
N GLN A 349 -4.55 -1.71 -16.50
CA GLN A 349 -5.88 -1.25 -16.09
C GLN A 349 -5.86 -0.73 -14.64
N ILE A 350 -5.19 -1.43 -13.73
CA ILE A 350 -5.03 -0.95 -12.35
C ILE A 350 -4.25 0.38 -12.32
N ALA A 351 -3.09 0.46 -12.97
CA ALA A 351 -2.22 1.63 -12.90
C ALA A 351 -2.74 2.87 -13.65
N ALA A 352 -3.41 2.69 -14.80
CA ALA A 352 -3.85 3.79 -15.67
C ALA A 352 -5.35 4.10 -15.60
N PHE A 353 -6.17 3.21 -15.02
CA PHE A 353 -7.61 3.42 -14.84
C PHE A 353 -8.05 3.37 -13.37
N VAL A 354 -7.85 2.25 -12.65
CA VAL A 354 -8.38 2.07 -11.29
C VAL A 354 -7.77 3.07 -10.29
N VAL A 355 -6.44 3.21 -10.30
CA VAL A 355 -5.71 4.16 -9.44
C VAL A 355 -6.16 5.61 -9.67
N PRO A 356 -6.18 6.14 -10.91
CA PRO A 356 -6.78 7.43 -11.20
C PRO A 356 -8.26 7.56 -10.83
N LEU A 357 -9.07 6.55 -11.13
CA LEU A 357 -10.51 6.56 -10.87
C LEU A 357 -10.79 6.73 -9.38
N LEU A 358 -10.08 6.00 -8.51
CA LEU A 358 -10.24 6.11 -7.05
C LEU A 358 -9.78 7.47 -6.50
N VAL A 359 -8.79 8.13 -7.12
CA VAL A 359 -8.43 9.53 -6.78
C VAL A 359 -9.54 10.52 -7.18
N ILE A 360 -10.18 10.33 -8.33
CA ILE A 360 -11.32 11.17 -8.76
C ILE A 360 -12.55 10.90 -7.88
N ILE A 361 -12.86 9.65 -7.54
CA ILE A 361 -13.94 9.29 -6.61
C ILE A 361 -13.66 9.88 -5.22
N SER A 362 -12.43 9.82 -4.73
CA SER A 362 -12.02 10.46 -3.47
C SER A 362 -12.27 11.97 -3.49
N TRP A 363 -11.90 12.64 -4.58
CA TRP A 363 -12.11 14.08 -4.74
C TRP A 363 -13.61 14.44 -4.74
N ILE A 364 -14.46 13.63 -5.38
CA ILE A 364 -15.93 13.80 -5.39
C ILE A 364 -16.54 13.59 -4.00
N ILE A 365 -16.04 12.62 -3.21
CA ILE A 365 -16.52 12.30 -1.87
C ILE A 365 -15.96 13.28 -0.80
N GLY A 366 -15.04 14.17 -1.17
CA GLY A 366 -14.39 15.10 -0.23
C GLY A 366 -13.32 14.44 0.66
N LYS A 367 -12.73 13.34 0.20
CA LYS A 367 -11.60 12.64 0.82
C LYS A 367 -10.29 13.00 0.11
N GLU A 368 -9.17 12.88 0.80
CA GLU A 368 -7.85 13.35 0.34
C GLU A 368 -6.90 12.21 -0.08
N LEU A 369 -7.39 11.27 -0.90
CA LEU A 369 -6.52 10.25 -1.49
C LEU A 369 -5.49 10.90 -2.42
N THR A 370 -4.22 10.82 -2.03
CA THR A 370 -3.06 11.20 -2.84
C THR A 370 -2.46 9.98 -3.52
N LEU A 371 -1.73 10.23 -4.61
CA LEU A 371 -0.84 9.26 -5.26
C LEU A 371 0.53 9.23 -4.58
N TYR A 372 0.57 9.46 -3.26
CA TYR A 372 1.78 9.35 -2.46
C TYR A 372 1.96 7.92 -1.95
N PHE A 373 3.07 7.31 -2.34
CA PHE A 373 3.48 5.99 -1.89
C PHE A 373 4.81 6.12 -1.15
N ALA A 374 5.07 5.23 -0.19
CA ALA A 374 6.31 5.26 0.56
C ALA A 374 7.49 4.88 -0.34
N ASP A 375 8.71 5.29 0.03
CA ASP A 375 9.92 5.07 -0.79
C ASP A 375 10.11 3.58 -1.14
N PHE A 376 9.88 2.68 -0.17
CA PHE A 376 9.94 1.23 -0.38
C PHE A 376 8.94 0.73 -1.42
N GLU A 377 7.70 1.24 -1.40
CA GLU A 377 6.61 0.82 -2.29
C GLU A 377 6.88 1.33 -3.72
N THR A 378 7.29 2.59 -3.81
CA THR A 378 7.70 3.29 -5.03
C THR A 378 8.88 2.59 -5.73
N VAL A 379 9.91 2.24 -4.96
CA VAL A 379 11.08 1.50 -5.47
C VAL A 379 10.72 0.06 -5.84
N SER A 380 9.90 -0.62 -5.02
CA SER A 380 9.46 -2.00 -5.31
C SER A 380 8.67 -2.07 -6.61
N LEU A 381 7.72 -1.14 -6.84
CA LEU A 381 6.99 -1.02 -8.11
C LEU A 381 7.96 -0.83 -9.28
N PHE A 382 8.84 0.16 -9.20
CA PHE A 382 9.74 0.53 -10.29
C PHE A 382 10.70 -0.61 -10.68
N VAL A 383 11.29 -1.30 -9.69
CA VAL A 383 12.15 -2.47 -9.91
C VAL A 383 11.36 -3.64 -10.52
N SER A 384 10.12 -3.87 -10.08
CA SER A 384 9.27 -4.95 -10.59
C SER A 384 8.87 -4.73 -12.05
N VAL A 385 8.49 -3.51 -12.42
CA VAL A 385 8.20 -3.13 -13.81
C VAL A 385 9.43 -3.30 -14.70
N ILE A 386 10.61 -2.87 -14.25
CA ILE A 386 11.86 -3.07 -15.00
C ILE A 386 12.17 -4.56 -15.19
N LEU A 387 12.04 -5.39 -14.15
CA LEU A 387 12.28 -6.83 -14.27
C LEU A 387 11.33 -7.46 -15.29
N VAL A 388 10.03 -7.21 -15.18
CA VAL A 388 9.03 -7.80 -16.10
C VAL A 388 9.23 -7.31 -17.54
N ASN A 389 9.57 -6.04 -17.75
CA ASN A 389 9.90 -5.52 -19.07
C ASN A 389 11.10 -6.26 -19.69
N LEU A 390 12.16 -6.51 -18.91
CA LEU A 390 13.35 -7.22 -19.37
C LEU A 390 13.06 -8.69 -19.71
N LEU A 391 12.23 -9.35 -18.91
CA LEU A 391 11.80 -10.74 -19.15
C LEU A 391 10.85 -10.87 -20.34
N ILE A 392 10.04 -9.85 -20.63
CA ILE A 392 9.13 -9.83 -21.79
C ILE A 392 9.87 -9.46 -23.10
N MET A 393 11.09 -8.94 -23.02
CA MET A 393 11.77 -8.28 -24.14
C MET A 393 12.20 -9.23 -25.27
N ASP A 394 12.59 -10.48 -24.96
CA ASP A 394 13.18 -11.42 -25.93
C ASP A 394 12.17 -12.37 -26.60
N GLY A 395 10.91 -12.38 -26.14
CA GLY A 395 9.83 -13.21 -26.66
C GLY A 395 9.81 -14.64 -26.14
N LYS A 396 10.56 -14.95 -25.07
CA LYS A 396 10.63 -16.27 -24.46
C LYS A 396 10.26 -16.25 -22.98
N SER A 397 9.89 -17.42 -22.46
CA SER A 397 9.84 -17.67 -21.02
C SER A 397 10.32 -19.07 -20.66
N ASN A 398 10.83 -19.21 -19.43
CA ASN A 398 11.17 -20.48 -18.81
C ASN A 398 10.92 -20.45 -17.28
N TYR A 399 11.03 -21.62 -16.63
CA TYR A 399 10.71 -21.76 -15.21
C TYR A 399 11.62 -20.96 -14.27
N MET A 400 12.87 -20.65 -14.67
CA MET A 400 13.80 -19.90 -13.83
C MET A 400 13.42 -18.42 -13.72
N GLU A 401 12.88 -17.84 -14.78
CA GLU A 401 12.36 -16.47 -14.79
C GLU A 401 11.08 -16.39 -13.96
N GLY A 402 10.23 -17.41 -14.06
CA GLY A 402 9.07 -17.57 -13.18
C GLY A 402 9.46 -17.63 -11.71
N LEU A 403 10.49 -18.41 -11.39
CA LEU A 403 11.09 -18.48 -10.05
C LEU A 403 11.71 -17.14 -9.61
N MET A 404 12.37 -16.40 -10.50
CA MET A 404 12.93 -15.08 -10.21
C MET A 404 11.85 -14.06 -9.84
N CYS A 405 10.74 -14.01 -10.58
CA CYS A 405 9.60 -13.16 -10.26
C CYS A 405 8.95 -13.54 -8.92
N CYS A 406 8.70 -14.84 -8.68
CA CYS A 406 8.18 -15.34 -7.41
C CYS A 406 9.11 -14.99 -6.23
N ALA A 407 10.43 -15.17 -6.41
CA ALA A 407 11.43 -14.87 -5.39
C ALA A 407 11.47 -13.36 -5.07
N LEU A 408 11.41 -12.48 -6.08
CA LEU A 408 11.33 -11.04 -5.85
C LEU A 408 10.05 -10.65 -5.09
N TYR A 409 8.89 -11.22 -5.45
CA TYR A 409 7.64 -10.97 -4.73
C TYR A 409 7.73 -11.41 -3.26
N ILE A 410 8.31 -12.59 -2.98
CA ILE A 410 8.53 -13.08 -1.61
C ILE A 410 9.49 -12.16 -0.84
N VAL A 411 10.56 -11.68 -1.48
CA VAL A 411 11.49 -10.71 -0.87
C VAL A 411 10.78 -9.39 -0.55
N ILE A 412 9.92 -8.88 -1.44
CA ILE A 412 9.10 -7.68 -1.21
C ILE A 412 8.10 -7.90 -0.07
N ALA A 413 7.47 -9.08 0.02
CA ALA A 413 6.56 -9.42 1.11
C ALA A 413 7.27 -9.50 2.48
N ILE A 414 8.46 -10.09 2.54
CA ILE A 414 9.28 -10.16 3.77
C ILE A 414 9.78 -8.76 4.15
N ALA A 415 10.28 -7.98 3.18
CA ALA A 415 10.82 -6.65 3.42
C ALA A 415 9.74 -5.65 3.85
N SER A 416 8.58 -5.63 3.19
CA SER A 416 7.43 -4.80 3.59
C SER A 416 6.98 -5.09 5.02
N LYS A 417 6.78 -6.37 5.36
CA LYS A 417 6.44 -6.78 6.73
C LYS A 417 7.47 -6.28 7.75
N LEU A 418 8.76 -6.44 7.46
CA LEU A 418 9.83 -6.02 8.36
C LEU A 418 9.89 -4.50 8.51
N ILE A 419 9.89 -3.74 7.40
CA ILE A 419 10.01 -2.28 7.38
C ILE A 419 8.79 -1.63 8.07
N MET A 420 7.58 -2.11 7.77
CA MET A 420 6.35 -1.55 8.32
C MET A 420 6.16 -1.93 9.80
N ALA A 421 6.59 -3.12 10.24
CA ALA A 421 6.60 -3.45 11.67
C ALA A 421 7.61 -2.61 12.48
N HIS A 422 8.68 -2.15 11.84
CA HIS A 422 9.70 -1.29 12.47
C HIS A 422 9.40 0.21 12.37
N TYR A 423 8.27 0.63 11.76
CA TYR A 423 7.93 2.05 11.63
C TYR A 423 7.82 2.74 13.01
N LEU A 424 7.22 2.05 13.99
CA LEU A 424 7.15 2.46 15.40
C LEU A 424 8.50 2.47 16.15
N THR A 425 9.60 2.03 15.52
CA THR A 425 10.93 1.92 16.14
C THR A 425 11.98 2.87 15.55
N ARG A 426 11.57 3.78 14.65
CA ARG A 426 12.45 4.76 14.01
C ARG A 426 11.92 6.18 14.10
N GLY A 427 11.87 6.72 15.32
CA GLY A 427 11.89 8.17 15.50
C GLY A 427 13.10 8.77 14.79
N LYS A 428 12.90 9.79 13.96
CA LYS A 428 13.92 10.29 13.01
C LYS A 428 15.06 11.02 13.72
N LYS A 429 14.76 11.64 14.86
CA LYS A 429 15.74 12.27 15.77
C LYS A 429 15.34 12.10 17.24
N ILE A 430 16.35 12.08 18.11
CA ILE A 430 16.20 12.16 19.57
C ILE A 430 16.63 13.56 19.98
N VAL A 431 15.71 14.33 20.57
CA VAL A 431 15.95 15.68 21.08
C VAL A 431 15.98 15.62 22.61
N ALA A 432 17.14 15.89 23.22
CA ALA A 432 17.29 15.86 24.67
C ALA A 432 17.31 17.28 25.25
N ILE A 433 16.40 17.58 26.17
CA ILE A 433 16.28 18.89 26.82
C ILE A 433 17.17 18.95 28.07
N GLY A 434 18.18 19.81 28.04
CA GLY A 434 19.07 20.00 29.19
C GLY A 434 18.46 20.88 30.27
N ARG A 435 18.73 20.55 31.54
CA ARG A 435 18.42 21.40 32.73
C ARG A 435 16.94 21.86 32.81
N ASN A 436 15.98 20.95 32.67
CA ASN A 436 14.56 21.30 32.77
C ASN A 436 13.96 21.19 34.19
N TYR A 437 14.61 20.50 35.13
CA TYR A 437 14.13 20.32 36.51
C TYR A 437 14.90 21.22 37.49
N LEU A 438 14.18 22.06 38.23
CA LEU A 438 14.78 23.11 39.07
C LEU A 438 15.66 22.58 40.21
N GLU A 439 15.35 21.39 40.75
CA GLU A 439 16.16 20.79 41.81
C GLU A 439 17.45 20.17 41.30
N HIS A 440 17.40 19.49 40.16
CA HIS A 440 18.58 18.88 39.52
C HIS A 440 19.62 19.94 39.10
N ILE A 441 19.16 21.14 38.71
CA ILE A 441 20.04 22.29 38.46
C ILE A 441 20.81 22.71 39.72
N LYS A 442 20.13 22.72 40.89
CA LYS A 442 20.74 23.08 42.18
C LYS A 442 21.70 22.00 42.67
N GLU A 443 21.33 20.73 42.52
CA GLU A 443 22.16 19.55 42.82
C GLU A 443 23.51 19.64 42.10
N LEU A 444 23.51 19.96 40.80
CA LEU A 444 24.71 20.11 39.99
C LEU A 444 25.36 21.51 40.04
N GLY A 445 24.95 22.38 40.97
CA GLY A 445 25.52 23.73 41.15
C GLY A 445 25.38 24.66 39.94
N ASN A 446 24.46 24.37 39.02
CA ASN A 446 24.35 25.04 37.73
C ASN A 446 23.48 26.31 37.79
N THR A 447 23.69 27.21 36.83
CA THR A 447 22.76 28.31 36.56
C THR A 447 21.52 27.80 35.81
N VAL A 448 20.36 28.35 36.17
CA VAL A 448 19.09 28.19 35.43
C VAL A 448 19.23 28.89 34.07
N PRO A 449 19.02 28.20 32.94
CA PRO A 449 19.08 28.83 31.62
C PRO A 449 17.82 29.68 31.38
N PRO A 450 17.92 30.80 30.62
CA PRO A 450 16.77 31.67 30.33
C PRO A 450 15.79 31.05 29.31
N GLU A 451 16.25 30.10 28.50
CA GLU A 451 15.46 29.35 27.52
C GLU A 451 15.82 27.85 27.57
N PRO A 452 14.95 26.93 27.11
CA PRO A 452 15.21 25.49 27.19
C PRO A 452 16.22 25.06 26.12
N PHE A 453 17.50 24.98 26.48
CA PHE A 453 18.52 24.44 25.57
C PHE A 453 18.33 22.93 25.37
N PHE A 454 18.61 22.46 24.17
CA PHE A 454 18.55 21.04 23.82
C PHE A 454 19.77 20.62 23.01
N PHE A 455 19.95 19.31 22.88
CA PHE A 455 20.97 18.70 22.03
C PHE A 455 20.39 17.47 21.34
N LEU A 456 21.00 17.05 20.23
CA LEU A 456 20.56 15.87 19.48
C LEU A 456 21.37 14.64 19.89
N LYS A 457 20.68 13.52 20.11
CA LYS A 457 21.30 12.19 20.13
C LYS A 457 21.04 11.46 18.81
N PRO A 458 22.02 10.73 18.25
CA PRO A 458 21.84 10.00 17.00
C PRO A 458 20.91 8.81 17.24
N THR A 459 20.04 8.51 16.28
CA THR A 459 19.07 7.40 16.37
C THR A 459 19.75 6.02 16.44
N THR A 460 21.01 5.91 16.07
CA THR A 460 21.86 4.73 16.30
C THR A 460 22.19 4.47 17.78
N SER A 461 21.79 5.36 18.70
CA SER A 461 21.87 5.13 20.15
C SER A 461 20.66 4.39 20.75
N TYR A 462 19.59 4.13 19.98
CA TYR A 462 18.47 3.32 20.44
C TYR A 462 18.92 1.86 20.74
N LEU A 463 18.78 1.44 21.99
CA LEU A 463 19.02 0.07 22.44
C LEU A 463 17.75 -0.78 22.26
N THR A 464 17.83 -1.80 21.42
CA THR A 464 16.73 -2.73 21.12
C THR A 464 16.70 -3.97 22.05
N GLY A 465 17.51 -3.98 23.12
CA GLY A 465 17.61 -5.10 24.05
C GLY A 465 17.81 -4.65 25.51
N ARG A 466 17.49 -5.55 26.47
CA ARG A 466 17.54 -5.27 27.93
C ARG A 466 18.94 -5.28 28.56
N LYS A 467 20.01 -5.32 27.75
CA LYS A 467 21.40 -5.31 28.20
C LYS A 467 22.13 -4.20 27.46
N PHE A 468 22.97 -3.45 28.16
CA PHE A 468 23.82 -2.42 27.55
C PHE A 468 25.29 -2.63 27.92
N GLU A 469 26.16 -2.40 26.94
CA GLU A 469 27.60 -2.62 27.09
C GLU A 469 28.29 -1.38 27.69
N VAL A 470 28.88 -1.51 28.87
CA VAL A 470 29.71 -0.45 29.47
C VAL A 470 31.10 -0.46 28.81
N PRO A 471 31.53 0.61 28.10
CA PRO A 471 32.86 0.65 27.48
C PRO A 471 33.98 0.69 28.51
N LYS A 472 35.09 0.01 28.22
CA LYS A 472 36.25 -0.06 29.13
C LYS A 472 36.85 1.33 29.33
N GLY A 473 36.98 1.75 30.59
CA GLY A 473 37.50 3.08 30.96
C GLY A 473 36.50 4.22 30.84
N VAL A 474 35.19 3.94 30.66
CA VAL A 474 34.13 4.97 30.64
C VAL A 474 33.30 4.90 31.93
N LEU A 475 33.12 6.03 32.59
CA LEU A 475 32.20 6.22 33.71
C LEU A 475 30.83 6.58 33.14
N VAL A 476 29.96 5.58 32.99
CA VAL A 476 28.58 5.80 32.54
C VAL A 476 27.71 6.26 33.71
N HIS A 477 26.95 7.33 33.52
CA HIS A 477 25.84 7.73 34.38
C HIS A 477 24.51 7.46 33.65
N HIS A 478 23.46 7.17 34.42
CA HIS A 478 22.11 6.96 33.91
C HIS A 478 21.18 8.10 34.36
N GLU A 479 20.34 8.55 33.44
CA GLU A 479 19.42 9.68 33.63
C GLU A 479 18.03 9.22 33.19
N VAL A 480 17.13 8.94 34.14
CA VAL A 480 15.76 8.48 33.86
C VAL A 480 14.93 9.67 33.39
N GLU A 481 14.28 9.53 32.24
CA GLU A 481 13.56 10.61 31.58
C GLU A 481 12.17 10.20 31.11
N LEU A 482 11.24 11.15 31.17
CA LEU A 482 9.98 11.05 30.45
C LEU A 482 10.23 11.43 28.98
N GLY A 483 10.10 10.46 28.09
CA GLY A 483 10.12 10.67 26.65
C GLY A 483 8.73 11.03 26.14
N VAL A 484 8.65 12.01 25.23
CA VAL A 484 7.43 12.39 24.50
C VAL A 484 7.60 11.97 23.05
N VAL A 485 6.69 11.16 22.53
CA VAL A 485 6.69 10.70 21.14
C VAL A 485 5.79 11.62 20.31
N ILE A 486 6.34 12.20 19.25
CA ILE A 486 5.62 13.08 18.32
C ILE A 486 4.80 12.23 17.33
N GLY A 487 3.51 12.52 17.22
CA GLY A 487 2.55 11.82 16.36
C GLY A 487 2.17 12.56 15.08
N LYS A 488 2.68 13.77 14.87
CA LYS A 488 2.40 14.60 13.69
C LYS A 488 3.62 15.44 13.36
N THR A 489 3.96 15.55 12.08
CA THR A 489 4.99 16.49 11.62
C THR A 489 4.51 17.93 11.81
N GLY A 490 5.36 18.81 12.33
CA GLY A 490 5.02 20.20 12.63
C GLY A 490 6.22 21.09 12.93
N ARG A 491 6.06 22.38 12.65
CA ARG A 491 7.04 23.44 12.87
C ARG A 491 6.32 24.66 13.46
N ASP A 492 7.03 25.46 14.26
CA ASP A 492 6.52 26.70 14.86
C ASP A 492 5.19 26.50 15.63
N ILE A 493 5.07 25.36 16.33
CA ILE A 493 3.83 24.88 16.97
C ILE A 493 3.48 25.76 18.18
N SER A 494 2.26 26.28 18.25
CA SER A 494 1.83 27.07 19.41
C SER A 494 1.62 26.21 20.67
N GLU A 495 1.89 26.77 21.84
CA GLU A 495 1.75 26.06 23.13
C GLU A 495 0.31 25.52 23.34
N ALA A 496 -0.71 26.24 22.85
CA ALA A 496 -2.10 25.82 22.92
C ALA A 496 -2.47 24.63 22.00
N GLN A 497 -1.64 24.30 21.02
CA GLN A 497 -1.86 23.20 20.07
C GLN A 497 -0.96 21.99 20.33
N ALA A 498 0.12 22.16 21.10
CA ALA A 498 1.21 21.20 21.24
C ALA A 498 0.78 19.80 21.70
N ASP A 499 -0.16 19.68 22.64
CA ASP A 499 -0.67 18.38 23.10
C ASP A 499 -1.30 17.55 21.95
N SER A 500 -1.85 18.22 20.92
CA SER A 500 -2.43 17.54 19.75
C SER A 500 -1.40 16.97 18.77
N TYR A 501 -0.10 17.22 18.99
CA TYR A 501 1.03 16.66 18.24
C TYR A 501 1.71 15.48 18.97
N VAL A 502 1.27 15.13 20.19
CA VAL A 502 1.83 14.00 20.96
C VAL A 502 1.10 12.71 20.61
N ALA A 503 1.83 11.69 20.13
CA ALA A 503 1.30 10.33 19.97
C ALA A 503 1.22 9.59 21.32
N GLY A 504 2.17 9.85 22.21
CA GLY A 504 2.20 9.21 23.53
C GLY A 504 3.44 9.56 24.33
N TYR A 505 3.57 8.90 25.47
CA TYR A 505 4.69 9.03 26.40
C TYR A 505 5.40 7.70 26.59
N THR A 506 6.72 7.74 26.77
CA THR A 506 7.55 6.56 26.97
C THR A 506 8.53 6.77 28.12
N LEU A 507 8.99 5.66 28.70
CA LEU A 507 10.05 5.65 29.70
C LEU A 507 11.40 5.53 28.99
N SER A 508 12.24 6.54 29.15
CA SER A 508 13.59 6.54 28.61
C SER A 508 14.61 6.51 29.75
N ILE A 509 15.77 5.89 29.50
CA ILE A 509 16.96 6.07 30.32
C ILE A 509 18.06 6.54 29.40
N ASP A 510 18.44 7.80 29.55
CA ASP A 510 19.58 8.35 28.87
C ASP A 510 20.88 7.88 29.54
N MET A 511 21.91 7.63 28.73
CA MET A 511 23.18 7.04 29.16
C MET A 511 24.33 7.94 28.74
N THR A 512 24.96 8.58 29.72
CA THR A 512 25.98 9.62 29.49
C THR A 512 27.36 9.17 29.97
N ALA A 513 28.34 9.22 29.08
CA ALA A 513 29.75 8.92 29.35
C ALA A 513 30.42 10.07 30.13
N ARG A 514 30.11 10.20 31.43
CA ARG A 514 30.39 11.41 32.22
C ARG A 514 31.88 11.67 32.46
N ASN A 515 32.78 10.69 32.36
CA ASN A 515 34.23 10.97 32.35
C ASN A 515 34.75 11.56 31.01
N MET A 516 33.87 11.83 30.05
CA MET A 516 34.16 12.71 28.91
C MET A 516 33.56 14.12 29.10
N GLN A 517 33.11 14.46 30.31
CA GLN A 517 32.39 15.70 30.65
C GLN A 517 32.63 16.24 32.09
N ASP A 518 33.28 15.44 32.95
CA ASP A 518 33.66 15.70 34.34
C ASP A 518 32.54 15.92 35.37
N ALA A 519 32.95 15.95 36.66
CA ALA A 519 32.52 14.91 37.60
C ALA A 519 32.15 15.39 39.01
N ILE A 520 31.32 14.61 39.73
CA ILE A 520 31.10 14.59 41.20
C ILE A 520 30.24 13.36 41.60
N ASN A 521 30.21 13.00 42.89
CA ASN A 521 29.73 11.71 43.44
C ASN A 521 28.20 11.59 43.63
N GLY A 522 27.68 10.36 43.68
CA GLY A 522 26.34 10.01 44.18
C GLY A 522 26.32 9.77 45.70
N GLU A 523 25.23 9.28 46.33
CA GLU A 523 23.91 8.81 45.85
C GLU A 523 22.79 9.69 46.48
N PHE A 524 21.46 9.51 46.37
CA PHE A 524 20.48 8.64 45.67
C PHE A 524 19.11 9.37 45.81
N LYS A 525 18.01 9.14 45.08
CA LYS A 525 17.67 8.28 43.93
C LYS A 525 16.51 8.97 43.18
N GLN A 526 16.47 8.87 41.85
CA GLN A 526 15.55 9.65 41.01
C GLN A 526 14.06 9.36 41.24
N ASN A 527 13.30 10.43 41.52
CA ASN A 527 11.84 10.47 41.57
C ASN A 527 11.39 11.92 41.30
N GLY A 528 10.44 12.15 40.40
CA GLY A 528 9.98 13.50 40.05
C GLY A 528 8.62 13.49 39.36
N ASN A 529 7.88 14.59 39.48
CA ASN A 529 6.58 14.79 38.86
C ASN A 529 6.68 15.72 37.63
N THR A 530 5.80 15.56 36.65
CA THR A 530 5.70 16.50 35.51
C THR A 530 5.26 17.92 35.93
N LYS A 531 4.84 18.09 37.20
CA LYS A 531 4.63 19.39 37.85
C LYS A 531 5.92 20.13 38.19
N ASP A 532 7.05 19.43 38.31
CA ASP A 532 8.32 19.94 38.82
C ASP A 532 9.27 20.41 37.69
N MET A 533 8.85 20.19 36.44
CA MET A 533 9.46 20.75 35.23
C MET A 533 9.29 22.28 35.21
N MET A 534 10.37 23.02 34.92
CA MET A 534 10.30 24.47 34.68
C MET A 534 9.58 24.78 33.37
N ASN A 535 9.93 24.09 32.28
CA ASN A 535 9.26 24.19 31.00
C ASN A 535 8.37 22.95 30.82
N ARG A 536 7.06 23.17 30.70
CA ARG A 536 6.10 22.09 30.46
C ARG A 536 6.19 21.57 29.03
N ILE A 537 5.72 20.35 28.81
CA ILE A 537 5.77 19.65 27.51
C ILE A 537 5.25 20.53 26.35
N PRO A 538 4.12 21.24 26.46
CA PRO A 538 3.69 22.21 25.46
C PRO A 538 4.72 23.29 25.09
N ARG A 539 5.37 23.89 26.10
CA ARG A 539 6.41 24.92 25.92
C ARG A 539 7.70 24.36 25.32
N LEU A 540 8.04 23.11 25.65
CA LEU A 540 9.17 22.39 25.03
C LEU A 540 8.92 22.14 23.54
N ILE A 541 7.74 21.62 23.19
CA ILE A 541 7.32 21.38 21.81
C ILE A 541 7.33 22.70 21.02
N GLN A 542 6.80 23.79 21.59
CA GLN A 542 6.88 25.12 20.98
C GLN A 542 8.32 25.57 20.72
N HIS A 543 9.20 25.51 21.73
CA HIS A 543 10.57 26.01 21.57
C HIS A 543 11.37 25.19 20.56
N VAL A 544 11.35 23.85 20.66
CA VAL A 544 12.05 22.97 19.71
C VAL A 544 11.49 23.14 18.29
N SER A 545 10.17 23.15 18.12
CA SER A 545 9.54 23.25 16.79
C SER A 545 9.79 24.59 16.08
N SER A 546 10.11 25.66 16.82
CA SER A 546 10.50 26.95 16.22
C SER A 546 11.91 26.92 15.60
N ILE A 547 12.79 26.07 16.14
CA ILE A 547 14.19 25.93 15.73
C ILE A 547 14.35 24.84 14.67
N MET A 548 13.59 23.75 14.74
CA MET A 548 13.59 22.65 13.75
C MET A 548 12.21 22.00 13.62
N THR A 549 11.87 21.51 12.42
CA THR A 549 10.66 20.71 12.21
C THR A 549 10.70 19.44 13.06
N LEU A 550 9.72 19.28 13.95
CA LEU A 550 9.43 18.00 14.61
C LEU A 550 8.70 17.10 13.60
N GLU A 551 9.03 15.81 13.58
CA GLU A 551 8.50 14.85 12.63
C GLU A 551 7.79 13.70 13.37
N GLU A 552 6.85 13.04 12.71
CA GLU A 552 6.23 11.83 13.25
C GLU A 552 7.27 10.78 13.64
N GLY A 553 7.11 10.21 14.84
CA GLY A 553 8.03 9.27 15.48
C GLY A 553 9.10 9.92 16.36
N ASP A 554 9.38 11.23 16.25
CA ASP A 554 10.47 11.87 17.02
C ASP A 554 10.28 11.76 18.53
N LEU A 555 11.42 11.62 19.23
CA LEU A 555 11.46 11.46 20.68
C LEU A 555 12.07 12.70 21.34
N ILE A 556 11.28 13.40 22.15
CA ILE A 556 11.76 14.48 23.02
C ILE A 556 11.97 13.92 24.43
N LEU A 557 13.24 13.86 24.89
CA LEU A 557 13.61 13.54 26.27
C LEU A 557 13.53 14.84 27.09
N THR A 558 12.67 14.88 28.11
CA THR A 558 12.20 16.14 28.73
C THR A 558 13.08 16.70 29.86
N GLY A 559 14.28 16.15 30.03
CA GLY A 559 15.16 16.33 31.17
C GLY A 559 14.91 15.31 32.28
N THR A 560 15.88 15.17 33.18
CA THR A 560 15.86 14.22 34.30
C THR A 560 15.66 14.92 35.66
N PRO A 561 14.95 14.32 36.63
CA PRO A 561 14.84 14.84 38.00
C PRO A 561 16.12 14.59 38.82
N HIS A 562 16.17 15.09 40.06
CA HIS A 562 17.38 15.01 40.90
C HIS A 562 17.84 13.57 41.18
N GLY A 563 19.13 13.36 41.46
CA GLY A 563 19.69 12.08 41.92
C GLY A 563 20.36 11.22 40.83
N VAL A 564 21.07 11.82 39.88
CA VAL A 564 21.77 11.13 38.78
C VAL A 564 23.04 10.42 39.25
N GLY A 565 23.12 9.09 39.07
CA GLY A 565 24.21 8.26 39.58
C GLY A 565 25.05 7.52 38.52
N PRO A 566 26.31 7.16 38.86
CA PRO A 566 27.14 6.29 38.03
C PRO A 566 26.58 4.86 37.99
N VAL A 567 27.03 4.06 37.01
CA VAL A 567 26.67 2.64 36.86
C VAL A 567 27.92 1.75 36.76
N GLN A 568 27.88 0.61 37.43
CA GLN A 568 28.90 -0.43 37.42
C GLN A 568 28.45 -1.66 36.63
N VAL A 569 29.41 -2.47 36.17
CA VAL A 569 29.11 -3.76 35.51
C VAL A 569 28.51 -4.73 36.53
N GLY A 570 27.35 -5.30 36.20
CA GLY A 570 26.56 -6.16 37.08
C GLY A 570 25.36 -5.45 37.72
N ASP A 571 25.28 -4.12 37.63
CA ASP A 571 24.14 -3.36 38.15
C ASP A 571 22.84 -3.67 37.38
N LYS A 572 21.73 -3.62 38.11
CA LYS A 572 20.38 -3.75 37.56
C LYS A 572 19.60 -2.46 37.81
N ILE A 573 19.31 -1.76 36.71
CA ILE A 573 18.56 -0.50 36.73
C ILE A 573 17.09 -0.83 36.50
N THR A 574 16.24 -0.47 37.46
CA THR A 574 14.78 -0.65 37.39
C THR A 574 14.11 0.71 37.46
N ALA A 575 13.40 1.10 36.41
CA ALA A 575 12.68 2.38 36.33
C ALA A 575 11.20 2.16 35.99
N GLY A 576 10.34 3.15 36.27
CA GLY A 576 8.90 3.06 35.99
C GLY A 576 8.20 4.42 35.91
N ILE A 577 7.09 4.47 35.17
CA ILE A 577 6.16 5.62 35.11
C ILE A 577 4.84 5.22 35.76
N ALA A 578 4.23 6.10 36.56
CA ALA A 578 2.93 5.89 37.19
C ALA A 578 2.03 7.13 37.04
N ILE A 579 0.71 6.95 37.08
CA ILE A 579 -0.24 8.06 37.23
C ILE A 579 -0.40 8.36 38.72
N PRO A 580 -0.22 9.61 39.20
CA PRO A 580 -0.45 9.96 40.60
C PRO A 580 -1.84 9.54 41.08
N GLY A 581 -1.89 8.68 42.09
CA GLY A 581 -3.15 8.15 42.66
C GLY A 581 -3.65 6.83 42.04
N LYS A 582 -2.96 6.25 41.05
CA LYS A 582 -3.16 4.85 40.63
C LYS A 582 -2.03 3.96 41.17
N PRO A 583 -2.30 2.68 41.50
CA PRO A 583 -1.27 1.77 42.01
C PRO A 583 -0.39 1.18 40.90
N ASP A 584 -0.88 1.11 39.67
CA ASP A 584 -0.23 0.42 38.56
C ASP A 584 0.77 1.33 37.82
N LEU A 585 1.89 0.73 37.38
CA LEU A 585 2.83 1.39 36.47
C LEU A 585 2.27 1.39 35.04
N LEU A 586 2.37 2.53 34.35
CA LEU A 586 2.09 2.64 32.91
C LEU A 586 3.18 1.96 32.06
N ALA A 587 4.42 2.01 32.53
CA ALA A 587 5.58 1.42 31.90
C ALA A 587 6.64 1.11 32.96
N SER A 588 7.43 0.06 32.73
CA SER A 588 8.58 -0.33 33.55
C SER A 588 9.73 -0.81 32.66
N LEU A 589 10.96 -0.43 33.01
CA LEU A 589 12.16 -0.81 32.29
C LEU A 589 13.17 -1.47 33.24
N ASP A 590 13.57 -2.69 32.93
CA ASP A 590 14.65 -3.42 33.61
C ASP A 590 15.84 -3.55 32.66
N LEU A 591 16.99 -2.97 33.04
CA LEU A 591 18.25 -3.07 32.31
C LEU A 591 19.33 -3.74 33.17
N GLU A 592 20.19 -4.53 32.53
CA GLU A 592 21.40 -5.11 33.14
C GLU A 592 22.65 -4.51 32.47
N ALA A 593 23.54 -3.93 33.27
CA ALA A 593 24.81 -3.38 32.81
C ALA A 593 25.84 -4.49 32.62
N VAL A 594 26.31 -4.71 31.39
CA VAL A 594 27.27 -5.79 31.08
C VAL A 594 28.62 -5.25 30.61
N ALA A 595 29.69 -6.02 30.87
CA ALA A 595 31.02 -5.70 30.35
C ALA A 595 31.04 -5.80 28.82
N ARG A 596 31.74 -4.86 28.18
CA ARG A 596 31.95 -4.88 26.73
C ARG A 596 33.06 -5.85 26.31
N ASP A 597 32.73 -6.85 25.50
CA ASP A 597 33.70 -7.78 24.92
C ASP A 597 34.41 -7.18 23.70
N GLY A 598 35.38 -6.31 24.00
CA GLY A 598 36.26 -5.68 23.01
C GLY A 598 36.49 -4.20 23.31
N GLY A 599 36.85 -3.44 22.27
CA GLY A 599 37.08 -2.00 22.33
C GLY A 599 38.53 -1.58 22.07
N TYR A 600 38.70 -0.33 21.66
CA TYR A 600 40.01 0.27 21.37
C TYR A 600 40.57 0.94 22.63
N THR A 601 41.67 0.41 23.18
CA THR A 601 42.42 1.10 24.24
C THR A 601 43.35 2.13 23.61
N PHE A 602 43.13 3.41 23.92
CA PHE A 602 44.16 4.42 23.72
C PHE A 602 45.40 4.08 24.58
N LYS A 603 46.57 4.18 23.95
CA LYS A 603 47.86 4.35 24.61
C LYS A 603 48.47 5.61 24.02
N GLU A 604 49.11 6.40 24.87
CA GLU A 604 49.99 7.50 24.47
C GLU A 604 51.32 6.95 23.92
#